data_AF-A0A1V6RWP5-F1
#
_entry.id   AF-A0A1V6RWP5-F1
#
_cell.length_a   1.000
_cell.length_b   1.000
_cell.length_c   1.000
_cell.angle_alpha   90.00
_cell.angle_beta   90.00
_cell.angle_gamma   90.00
#
_symmetry.space_group_name_H-M   'P 1'
#
loop_
_entity.id
_entity.type
_entity.pdbx_description
1 polymer ?
#
loop_
_entity_poly.entity_id
_entity_poly.type
_entity_poly.pdbx_seq_one_letter_code
_entity_poly.pdbx_strand_id
1 'polypeptide(L)'
;MLSDVVNVTGPKIMAIALMDSLEQLLDRPVDDRDYALTKRPKLVGEVLVMPGVSFAALQNGNPTDQGDVLVTHHYEGSWKKEDAEAKEHKKLKQEQDQRQQEEATKEATSLPPPPPPPPASASADAAVAT
;
A
#
# COMPACT_ATOMS: atom_id res chain seq x y z
N MET A 1 3.34 -7.76 6.86
CA MET A 1 1.99 -7.96 6.27
C MET A 1 1.93 -7.48 4.82
N LEU A 2 1.95 -6.18 4.51
CA LEU A 2 1.85 -5.73 3.11
C LEU A 2 3.04 -6.21 2.25
N SER A 3 4.26 -6.16 2.81
CA SER A 3 5.47 -6.67 2.15
C SER A 3 5.42 -8.16 1.87
N ASP A 4 4.84 -8.95 2.80
CA ASP A 4 4.71 -10.40 2.65
C ASP A 4 3.68 -10.76 1.57
N VAL A 5 2.58 -10.00 1.51
CA VAL A 5 1.59 -10.13 0.43
C VAL A 5 2.24 -9.81 -0.91
N VAL A 6 2.95 -8.68 -1.03
CA VAL A 6 3.68 -8.32 -2.27
C VAL A 6 4.72 -9.38 -2.63
N ASN A 7 5.35 -10.02 -1.65
CA ASN A 7 6.30 -11.11 -1.87
C ASN A 7 5.64 -12.41 -2.37
N VAL A 8 4.31 -12.54 -2.34
CA VAL A 8 3.61 -13.73 -2.86
C VAL A 8 2.74 -13.38 -4.07
N THR A 9 2.21 -12.15 -4.13
CA THR A 9 1.32 -11.66 -5.18
C THR A 9 1.98 -10.68 -6.15
N GLY A 10 3.28 -10.41 -5.97
CA GLY A 10 4.04 -9.54 -6.86
C GLY A 10 4.18 -10.17 -8.25
N PRO A 11 4.19 -9.39 -9.34
CA PRO A 11 4.16 -9.93 -10.71
C PRO A 11 5.25 -10.96 -11.00
N LYS A 12 6.47 -10.69 -10.49
CA LYS A 12 7.63 -11.57 -10.69
C LYS A 12 7.50 -12.88 -9.90
N ILE A 13 7.11 -12.81 -8.63
CA ILE A 13 7.01 -14.01 -7.79
C ILE A 13 5.79 -14.85 -8.18
N MET A 14 4.69 -14.20 -8.56
CA MET A 14 3.54 -14.89 -9.15
C MET A 14 3.93 -15.70 -10.39
N ALA A 15 4.71 -15.11 -11.32
CA ALA A 15 5.18 -15.82 -12.49
C ALA A 15 6.06 -17.03 -12.14
N ILE A 16 7.00 -16.87 -11.20
CA ILE A 16 7.86 -17.98 -10.73
C ILE A 16 7.01 -19.09 -10.12
N ALA A 17 6.11 -18.76 -9.19
CA ALA A 17 5.25 -19.74 -8.52
C ALA A 17 4.34 -20.51 -9.50
N LEU A 18 3.88 -19.85 -10.57
CA LEU A 18 3.12 -20.52 -11.63
C LEU A 18 3.97 -21.52 -12.41
N MET A 19 5.22 -21.18 -12.74
CA MET A 19 6.13 -22.09 -13.44
C MET A 19 6.54 -23.27 -12.55
N ASP A 20 6.85 -23.03 -11.28
CA ASP A 20 7.17 -24.08 -10.30
C ASP A 20 5.98 -25.05 -10.12
N SER A 21 4.76 -24.52 -10.06
CA SER A 21 3.54 -25.34 -9.98
C SER A 21 3.30 -26.16 -11.25
N LEU A 22 3.61 -25.61 -12.43
CA LEU A 22 3.50 -26.31 -13.72
C LEU A 22 4.51 -27.45 -13.84
N GLU A 23 5.74 -27.23 -13.39
CA GLU A 23 6.78 -28.26 -13.37
C GLU A 23 6.34 -29.45 -12.51
N GLN A 24 5.81 -29.20 -11.31
CA GLN A 24 5.28 -30.25 -10.44
C GLN A 24 4.09 -30.99 -11.06
N LEU A 25 3.20 -30.27 -11.74
CA LEU A 25 1.99 -30.85 -12.32
C LEU A 25 2.28 -31.69 -13.58
N LEU A 26 3.26 -31.28 -14.39
CA LEU A 26 3.61 -31.95 -15.65
C LEU A 26 4.67 -33.04 -15.47
N ASP A 27 5.28 -33.15 -14.27
CA ASP A 27 6.40 -34.05 -13.96
C ASP A 27 7.54 -33.92 -14.98
N ARG A 28 7.80 -32.68 -15.43
CA ARG A 28 8.91 -32.34 -16.34
C ARG A 28 9.43 -30.94 -16.04
N PRO A 29 10.70 -30.64 -16.34
CA PRO A 29 11.23 -29.28 -16.26
C PRO A 29 10.42 -28.32 -17.14
N VAL A 30 10.06 -27.15 -16.59
CA VAL A 30 9.48 -26.01 -17.30
C VAL A 30 10.47 -24.86 -17.21
N ASP A 31 11.06 -24.48 -18.34
CA ASP A 31 12.13 -23.47 -18.38
C ASP A 31 11.88 -22.40 -19.44
N ASP A 32 12.85 -21.50 -19.64
CA ASP A 32 12.74 -20.40 -20.58
C ASP A 32 12.34 -20.83 -22.01
N ARG A 33 12.60 -22.08 -22.43
CA ARG A 33 12.18 -22.59 -23.74
C ARG A 33 10.65 -22.73 -23.84
N ASP A 34 9.97 -22.85 -22.71
CA ASP A 34 8.52 -22.97 -22.63
C ASP A 34 7.79 -21.63 -22.76
N TYR A 35 8.39 -20.51 -22.32
CA TYR A 35 7.70 -19.22 -22.26
C TYR A 35 8.49 -17.99 -22.75
N ALA A 36 9.82 -18.02 -22.81
CA ALA A 36 10.62 -16.85 -23.18
C ALA A 36 10.53 -16.56 -24.69
N LEU A 37 10.60 -15.26 -25.03
CA LEU A 37 10.60 -14.77 -26.42
C LEU A 37 9.46 -15.31 -27.30
N THR A 38 8.34 -15.66 -26.67
CA THR A 38 7.16 -16.23 -27.32
C THR A 38 6.56 -15.21 -28.28
N LYS A 39 6.61 -15.47 -29.59
CA LYS A 39 6.02 -14.61 -30.65
C LYS A 39 4.62 -15.05 -31.09
N ARG A 40 4.17 -16.22 -30.63
CA ARG A 40 2.83 -16.78 -30.89
C ARG A 40 2.33 -17.44 -29.62
N PRO A 41 1.02 -17.44 -29.33
CA PRO A 41 0.48 -18.10 -28.15
C PRO A 41 0.98 -19.52 -28.02
N LYS A 42 1.45 -19.88 -26.82
CA LYS A 42 1.96 -21.22 -26.52
C LYS A 42 1.27 -21.73 -25.27
N LEU A 43 0.67 -22.91 -25.39
CA LEU A 43 0.02 -23.59 -24.28
C LEU A 43 1.05 -24.48 -23.57
N VAL A 44 1.18 -24.32 -22.26
CA VAL A 44 2.05 -25.13 -21.39
C VAL A 44 1.17 -25.74 -20.31
N GLY A 45 0.83 -27.03 -20.45
CA GLY A 45 -0.21 -27.65 -19.63
C GLY A 45 -1.54 -26.90 -19.82
N GLU A 46 -2.04 -26.31 -18.75
CA GLU A 46 -3.29 -25.52 -18.74
C GLU A 46 -3.05 -24.00 -18.82
N VAL A 47 -1.80 -23.54 -18.91
CA VAL A 47 -1.45 -22.12 -18.93
C VAL A 47 -1.14 -21.65 -20.35
N LEU A 48 -1.90 -20.67 -20.82
CA LEU A 48 -1.66 -20.02 -22.10
C LEU A 48 -0.66 -18.86 -21.93
N VAL A 49 0.54 -19.05 -22.44
CA VAL A 49 1.58 -18.02 -22.53
C VAL A 49 1.38 -17.20 -23.79
N MET A 50 1.25 -15.89 -23.64
CA MET A 50 0.99 -14.96 -24.74
C MET A 50 2.23 -14.12 -25.07
N PRO A 51 2.37 -13.62 -26.30
CA PRO A 51 3.46 -12.72 -26.65
C PRO A 51 3.47 -11.45 -25.81
N GLY A 52 4.67 -10.93 -25.50
CA GLY A 52 4.85 -9.79 -24.61
C GLY A 52 4.12 -8.52 -25.09
N VAL A 53 3.90 -8.40 -26.40
CA VAL A 53 3.13 -7.29 -26.99
C VAL A 53 1.63 -7.32 -26.63
N SER A 54 1.09 -8.47 -26.22
CA SER A 54 -0.34 -8.64 -25.93
C SER A 54 -0.78 -7.98 -24.62
N PHE A 55 0.07 -8.03 -23.58
CA PHE A 55 -0.27 -7.52 -22.24
C PHE A 55 0.67 -6.44 -21.73
N ALA A 56 1.91 -6.40 -22.23
CA ALA A 56 2.98 -5.60 -21.64
C ALA A 56 3.80 -4.83 -22.69
N ALA A 57 3.20 -4.49 -23.84
CA ALA A 57 3.89 -3.78 -24.94
C ALA A 57 4.67 -2.56 -24.45
N LEU A 58 4.04 -1.71 -23.63
CA LEU A 58 4.65 -0.48 -23.13
C LEU A 58 5.86 -0.75 -22.23
N GLN A 59 5.76 -1.75 -21.35
CA GLN A 59 6.85 -2.14 -20.45
C GLN A 59 8.01 -2.79 -21.22
N ASN A 60 7.70 -3.46 -22.33
CA ASN A 60 8.67 -4.12 -23.20
C ASN A 60 9.26 -3.19 -24.28
N GLY A 61 8.93 -1.88 -24.26
CA GLY A 61 9.47 -0.90 -25.21
C GLY A 61 8.83 -0.93 -26.60
N ASN A 62 7.58 -1.38 -26.71
CA ASN A 62 6.80 -1.49 -27.95
C ASN A 62 7.56 -2.21 -29.09
N PRO A 63 7.98 -3.46 -28.85
CA PRO A 63 8.73 -4.24 -29.83
C PRO A 63 7.90 -4.49 -31.09
N THR A 64 8.51 -4.31 -32.26
CA THR A 64 7.86 -4.48 -33.57
C THR A 64 7.96 -5.91 -34.13
N ASP A 65 8.77 -6.78 -33.51
CA ASP A 65 9.02 -8.17 -33.92
C ASP A 65 8.55 -9.19 -32.86
N GLN A 66 7.28 -9.10 -32.46
CA GLN A 66 6.67 -9.96 -31.42
C GLN A 66 5.39 -10.66 -31.87
N GLY A 67 5.14 -10.70 -33.19
CA GLY A 67 3.93 -11.28 -33.77
C GLY A 67 2.71 -10.37 -33.64
N ASP A 68 1.54 -10.94 -33.91
CA ASP A 68 0.28 -10.20 -33.96
C ASP A 68 -0.17 -9.75 -32.56
N VAL A 69 -0.77 -8.56 -32.49
CA VAL A 69 -1.40 -8.05 -31.27
C VAL A 69 -2.75 -8.74 -31.11
N LEU A 70 -2.77 -9.82 -30.34
CA LEU A 70 -3.98 -10.65 -30.17
C LEU A 70 -4.96 -10.08 -29.14
N VAL A 71 -4.46 -9.27 -28.20
CA VAL A 71 -5.24 -8.63 -27.15
C VAL A 71 -4.79 -7.19 -27.03
N THR A 72 -5.72 -6.27 -26.84
CA THR A 72 -5.44 -4.87 -26.47
C THR A 72 -6.13 -4.58 -25.16
N HIS A 73 -5.36 -4.41 -24.09
CA HIS A 73 -5.91 -4.04 -22.80
C HIS A 73 -6.31 -2.56 -22.79
N HIS A 74 -7.61 -2.28 -22.77
CA HIS A 74 -8.13 -0.95 -22.43
C HIS A 74 -8.11 -0.80 -20.91
N TYR A 75 -7.04 -0.22 -20.38
CA TYR A 75 -6.95 0.07 -18.96
C TYR A 75 -7.74 1.36 -18.65
N GLU A 76 -9.06 1.22 -18.47
CA GLU A 76 -9.88 2.29 -17.94
C GLU A 76 -9.60 2.38 -16.42
N GLY A 77 -8.76 3.34 -16.02
CA GLY A 77 -8.28 3.48 -14.64
C GLY A 77 -9.36 3.97 -13.68
N SER A 78 -10.47 3.23 -13.53
CA SER A 78 -11.60 3.56 -12.66
C SER A 78 -11.16 3.83 -11.22
N TRP A 79 -10.18 3.07 -10.73
CA TRP A 79 -9.60 3.23 -9.38
C TRP A 79 -8.88 4.57 -9.15
N LYS A 80 -8.42 5.26 -10.20
CA LYS A 80 -7.67 6.52 -10.04
C LYS A 80 -8.55 7.65 -9.50
N LYS A 81 -9.86 7.62 -9.79
CA LYS A 81 -10.82 8.59 -9.24
C LYS A 81 -11.00 8.36 -7.75
N GLU A 82 -11.23 7.11 -7.36
CA GLU A 82 -11.39 6.70 -5.96
C GLU A 82 -10.12 6.99 -5.12
N ASP A 83 -8.92 6.75 -5.67
CA ASP A 83 -7.65 7.07 -5.01
C ASP A 83 -7.46 8.60 -4.83
N ALA A 84 -7.87 9.40 -5.81
CA ALA A 84 -7.83 10.86 -5.71
C ALA A 84 -8.79 11.38 -4.63
N GLU A 85 -10.02 10.88 -4.60
CA GLU A 85 -11.02 11.23 -3.58
C GLU A 85 -10.58 10.81 -2.17
N ALA A 86 -9.99 9.62 -2.03
CA ALA A 86 -9.45 9.15 -0.76
C ALA A 86 -8.29 10.02 -0.26
N LYS A 87 -7.42 10.50 -1.16
CA LYS A 87 -6.32 11.42 -0.84
C LYS A 87 -6.83 12.79 -0.40
N GLU A 88 -7.82 13.35 -1.10
CA GLU A 88 -8.49 14.60 -0.74
C GLU A 88 -9.13 14.49 0.65
N HIS A 89 -9.89 13.43 0.90
CA HIS A 89 -10.55 13.22 2.19
C HIS A 89 -9.54 13.05 3.34
N LYS A 90 -8.41 12.37 3.08
CA LYS A 90 -7.31 12.26 4.05
C LYS A 90 -6.68 13.61 4.36
N LYS A 91 -6.49 14.46 3.36
CA LYS A 91 -5.92 15.80 3.52
C LYS A 91 -6.85 16.72 4.31
N LEU A 92 -8.15 16.73 3.98
CA LEU A 92 -9.15 17.52 4.70
C LEU A 92 -9.24 17.13 6.19
N LYS A 93 -9.19 15.82 6.48
CA LYS A 93 -9.18 15.33 7.86
C LYS A 93 -7.93 15.79 8.61
N GLN A 94 -6.75 15.73 8.00
CA GLN A 94 -5.51 16.21 8.61
C GLN A 94 -5.54 17.71 8.89
N GLU A 95 -6.09 18.52 7.98
CA GLU A 95 -6.24 19.98 8.17
C GLU A 95 -7.25 20.31 9.28
N GLN A 96 -8.34 19.56 9.41
CA GLN A 96 -9.28 19.72 10.52
C GLN A 96 -8.67 19.34 11.87
N ASP A 97 -7.99 18.20 11.94
CA ASP A 97 -7.34 17.74 13.18
C ASP A 97 -6.27 18.74 13.63
N GLN A 98 -5.51 19.32 12.69
CA GLN A 98 -4.52 20.36 12.98
C GLN A 98 -5.15 21.65 13.48
N ARG A 99 -6.25 22.10 12.88
CA ARG A 99 -6.99 23.29 13.35
C ARG A 99 -7.57 23.09 14.74
N GLN A 100 -8.14 21.93 15.03
CA GLN A 100 -8.67 21.61 16.35
C GLN A 100 -7.56 21.56 17.41
N GLN A 101 -6.38 21.03 17.07
CA GLN A 101 -5.22 21.09 17.97
C GLN A 101 -4.75 22.52 18.23
N GLU A 102 -4.66 23.36 17.19
CA GLU A 102 -4.28 24.77 17.36
C GLU A 102 -5.29 25.55 18.20
N GLU A 103 -6.59 25.31 18.02
CA GLU A 103 -7.65 25.94 18.82
C GLU A 103 -7.60 25.46 20.28
N ALA A 104 -7.45 24.15 20.52
CA ALA A 104 -7.31 23.60 21.86
C ALA A 104 -6.05 24.11 22.59
N THR A 105 -4.93 24.26 21.88
CA THR A 105 -3.70 24.84 22.43
C THR A 105 -3.87 26.33 22.77
N LYS A 106 -4.56 27.10 21.91
CA LYS A 106 -4.87 28.52 22.19
C LYS A 106 -5.81 28.68 23.38
N GLU A 107 -6.84 27.85 23.48
CA GLU A 107 -7.80 27.86 24.60
C GLU A 107 -7.10 27.50 25.92
N ALA A 108 -6.26 26.45 25.93
CA ALA A 108 -5.46 26.04 27.08
C ALA A 108 -4.48 27.14 27.57
N THR A 109 -3.94 27.94 26.65
CA THR A 109 -3.01 29.04 26.98
C THR A 109 -3.73 30.32 27.45
N SER A 110 -5.04 30.43 27.19
CA SER A 110 -5.86 31.60 27.59
C SER A 110 -6.48 31.50 28.99
N LEU A 111 -6.40 30.34 29.63
CA LEU A 111 -6.93 30.13 30.99
C LEU A 111 -6.08 30.85 32.05
N PRO A 112 -6.69 31.63 32.97
CA PRO A 112 -5.96 32.29 34.04
C PRO A 112 -5.34 31.27 35.01
N PRO A 113 -4.22 31.59 35.66
CA PRO A 113 -3.55 30.67 36.59
C PRO A 113 -4.51 30.28 37.74
N PRO A 114 -4.43 29.03 38.23
CA PRO A 114 -5.27 28.58 39.33
C PRO A 114 -5.01 29.43 40.58
N PRO A 115 -6.06 29.69 41.41
CA PRO A 115 -5.91 30.46 42.63
C PRO A 115 -4.90 29.77 43.58
N PRO A 116 -4.10 30.55 44.34
CA PRO A 116 -3.13 29.98 45.27
C PRO A 116 -3.85 29.09 46.30
N PRO A 117 -3.22 27.97 46.72
CA PRO A 117 -3.80 27.09 47.72
C PRO A 117 -4.02 27.85 49.04
N PRO A 118 -5.10 27.51 49.79
CA PRO A 118 -5.38 28.17 51.06
C PRO A 118 -4.21 27.97 52.04
N PRO A 119 -3.87 28.97 52.87
CA PRO A 119 -2.79 28.85 53.83
C PRO A 119 -3.08 27.71 54.80
N ALA A 120 -2.11 26.82 54.97
CA ALA A 120 -2.19 25.73 55.95
C ALA A 120 -2.47 26.33 57.33
N SER A 121 -3.58 25.89 57.94
CA SER A 121 -3.92 26.24 59.32
C SER A 121 -2.77 25.83 60.23
N ALA A 122 -2.06 26.82 60.76
CA ALA A 122 -1.09 26.61 61.83
C ALA A 122 -1.87 26.12 63.06
N SER A 123 -1.72 24.83 63.38
CA SER A 123 -2.10 24.28 64.66
C SER A 123 -1.24 24.93 65.74
N ALA A 124 -1.84 25.85 66.48
CA ALA A 124 -1.31 26.32 67.74
C ALA A 124 -1.47 25.19 68.77
N ASP A 125 -0.37 24.53 69.11
CA ASP A 125 -0.26 23.81 70.38
C ASP A 125 0.79 24.52 71.24
N ALA A 126 0.26 25.28 72.19
CA ALA A 126 0.99 25.90 73.27
C ALA A 126 0.62 25.16 74.55
N ALA A 127 1.58 24.47 75.18
CA ALA A 127 1.65 24.10 76.60
C ALA A 127 2.78 23.06 76.78
N VAL A 128 3.58 22.97 77.84
CA VAL A 128 3.71 23.66 79.13
C VAL A 128 4.99 23.08 79.79
N ALA A 129 5.73 23.89 80.56
CA ALA A 129 6.67 23.56 81.66
C ALA A 129 7.81 22.53 81.43
N THR A 130 9.07 22.82 81.80
CA THR A 130 9.53 23.24 83.14
C THR A 130 10.86 23.96 83.02
#